data_AF-A0A6I3HN65-F1
#
_entry.id   AF-A0A6I3HN65-F1
#
_cell.length_a   1.000
_cell.length_b   1.000
_cell.length_c   1.000
_cell.angle_alpha   90.00
_cell.angle_beta   90.00
_cell.angle_gamma   90.00
#
_symmetry.space_group_name_H-M   'P 1'
#
loop_
_entity.id
_entity.type
_entity.pdbx_description
1 polymer ?
#
loop_
_entity_poly.entity_id
_entity_poly.type
_entity_poly.pdbx_seq_one_letter_code
_entity_poly.pdbx_strand_id
1 'polypeptide(L)'
;MLLVPTVDISSPTATSLEALDAACRDHGFFLLSGHGLDDLIARTWRHTEVFFDADRSIKTDIMRDLDNPMGYYDRELTKRKRDNKEVFDYLDPTVSAID
;
A
#
# COMPACT_ATOMS: atom_id res chain seq x y z
N MET A 1 -17.17 -18.05 -12.59
CA MET A 1 -16.36 -16.90 -12.14
C MET A 1 -15.03 -17.46 -11.68
N LEU A 2 -13.90 -17.01 -12.26
CA LEU A 2 -12.59 -17.34 -11.70
C LEU A 2 -12.44 -16.51 -10.42
N LEU A 3 -12.27 -17.19 -9.29
CA LEU A 3 -12.00 -16.55 -8.00
C LEU A 3 -10.55 -16.08 -7.99
N VAL A 4 -10.30 -14.92 -7.39
CA VAL A 4 -8.92 -14.45 -7.13
C VAL A 4 -8.24 -15.49 -6.23
N PRO A 5 -7.03 -15.98 -6.57
CA PRO A 5 -6.31 -16.92 -5.72
C PRO A 5 -6.07 -16.31 -4.35
N THR A 6 -6.25 -17.11 -3.31
CA THR A 6 -5.92 -16.74 -1.93
C THR A 6 -4.89 -17.73 -1.41
N VAL A 7 -3.77 -17.23 -0.91
CA VAL A 7 -2.72 -18.05 -0.32
C VAL A 7 -2.69 -17.83 1.20
N ASP A 8 -2.87 -18.92 1.95
CA ASP A 8 -2.73 -18.91 3.39
C ASP A 8 -1.25 -19.00 3.80
N ILE A 9 -0.83 -18.02 4.61
CA ILE A 9 0.52 -17.89 5.15
C ILE A 9 0.54 -17.96 6.68
N SER A 10 -0.50 -18.49 7.31
CA SER A 10 -0.54 -18.76 8.76
C SER A 10 0.52 -19.75 9.23
N SER A 11 0.98 -20.63 8.34
CA SER A 11 2.08 -21.57 8.56
C SER A 11 2.75 -21.86 7.21
N PRO A 12 3.66 -20.98 6.73
CA PRO A 12 4.23 -21.10 5.40
C PRO A 12 4.98 -22.42 5.23
N THR A 13 4.60 -23.19 4.21
CA THR A 13 5.26 -24.45 3.84
C THR A 13 5.68 -24.42 2.37
N ALA A 14 6.32 -25.50 1.90
CA ALA A 14 6.63 -25.66 0.47
C ALA A 14 5.36 -25.54 -0.41
N THR A 15 4.21 -26.03 0.05
CA THR A 15 2.93 -25.90 -0.67
C THR A 15 2.47 -24.44 -0.80
N SER A 16 2.77 -23.58 0.18
CA SER A 16 2.49 -22.14 0.06
C SER A 16 3.33 -21.51 -1.06
N LEU A 17 4.58 -21.96 -1.28
CA LEU A 17 5.43 -21.47 -2.36
C LEU A 17 4.92 -21.88 -3.74
N GLU A 18 4.46 -23.12 -3.91
CA GLU A 18 3.84 -23.59 -5.17
C GLU A 18 2.55 -22.80 -5.47
N ALA A 19 1.72 -22.56 -4.46
CA ALA A 19 0.51 -21.75 -4.62
C ALA A 19 0.81 -20.29 -4.97
N LEU A 20 1.83 -19.68 -4.35
CA LEU A 20 2.30 -18.33 -4.69
C LEU A 20 2.81 -18.26 -6.12
N ASP A 21 3.67 -19.20 -6.52
CA ASP A 21 4.24 -19.27 -7.86
C ASP A 21 3.15 -19.43 -8.94
N ALA A 22 2.18 -20.32 -8.73
CA ALA A 22 1.02 -20.45 -9.61
C ALA A 22 0.20 -19.14 -9.69
N ALA A 23 -0.10 -18.53 -8.55
CA ALA A 23 -0.85 -17.28 -8.52
C ALA A 23 -0.13 -16.11 -9.21
N CYS A 24 1.20 -16.00 -9.00
CA CYS A 24 2.05 -15.02 -9.67
C CYS A 24 2.02 -15.19 -11.19
N ARG A 25 2.30 -16.40 -11.69
CA ARG A 25 2.46 -16.65 -13.13
C ARG A 25 1.13 -16.60 -13.88
N ASP A 26 0.09 -17.19 -13.29
CA ASP A 26 -1.14 -17.50 -14.02
C ASP A 26 -2.20 -16.41 -13.82
N HIS A 27 -2.10 -15.62 -12.73
CA HIS A 27 -3.07 -14.55 -12.43
C HIS A 27 -2.45 -13.14 -12.32
N GLY A 28 -1.20 -13.02 -11.87
CA GLY A 28 -0.50 -11.73 -11.70
C GLY A 28 -0.89 -10.92 -10.47
N PHE A 29 -1.89 -11.37 -9.69
CA PHE A 29 -2.19 -10.90 -8.33
C PHE A 29 -2.98 -11.95 -7.55
N PHE A 30 -2.95 -11.86 -6.22
CA PHE A 30 -3.60 -12.79 -5.30
C PHE A 30 -3.83 -12.14 -3.93
N LEU A 31 -4.68 -12.76 -3.13
CA LEU A 31 -4.89 -12.39 -1.73
C LEU A 31 -3.98 -13.21 -0.83
N LEU A 32 -3.53 -12.61 0.27
CA LEU A 32 -2.87 -13.32 1.36
C LEU A 32 -3.83 -13.41 2.54
N SER A 33 -3.85 -14.55 3.21
CA SER A 33 -4.57 -14.75 4.47
C SER A 33 -3.66 -15.33 5.54
N GLY A 34 -4.05 -15.27 6.81
CA GLY A 34 -3.28 -15.89 7.89
C GLY A 34 -2.02 -15.13 8.31
N HIS A 35 -1.81 -13.91 7.81
CA HIS A 35 -0.63 -13.09 8.14
C HIS A 35 -0.60 -12.55 9.58
N GLY A 36 -1.72 -12.58 10.31
CA GLY A 36 -1.78 -12.11 11.70
C GLY A 36 -1.59 -10.60 11.88
N LEU A 37 -1.87 -9.80 10.83
CA LEU A 37 -1.67 -8.34 10.81
C LEU A 37 -2.99 -7.55 10.82
N ASP A 38 -4.12 -8.20 11.05
CA ASP A 38 -5.45 -7.59 10.91
C ASP A 38 -5.62 -6.36 11.82
N ASP A 39 -5.18 -6.43 13.08
CA ASP A 39 -5.22 -5.32 14.02
C ASP A 39 -4.35 -4.13 13.59
N LEU A 40 -3.19 -4.41 13.00
CA LEU A 40 -2.30 -3.37 12.47
C LEU A 40 -2.94 -2.68 11.26
N ILE A 41 -3.48 -3.46 10.33
CA ILE A 41 -4.17 -2.95 9.14
C ILE A 41 -5.39 -2.10 9.54
N ALA A 42 -6.20 -2.57 10.48
CA ALA A 42 -7.36 -1.84 10.99
C ALA A 42 -6.97 -0.50 11.63
N ARG A 43 -5.88 -0.48 12.41
CA ARG A 43 -5.32 0.76 12.97
C ARG A 43 -4.83 1.70 11.86
N THR A 44 -4.14 1.19 10.85
CA THR A 44 -3.68 1.99 9.71
C THR A 44 -4.86 2.65 9.02
N TRP A 45 -5.93 1.91 8.70
CA TRP A 45 -7.15 2.48 8.10
C TRP A 45 -7.77 3.59 8.96
N ARG A 46 -7.87 3.39 10.27
CA ARG A 46 -8.40 4.42 11.18
C ARG A 46 -7.56 5.71 11.14
N HIS A 47 -6.23 5.60 11.07
CA HIS A 47 -5.37 6.78 10.95
C HIS A 47 -5.42 7.42 9.57
N THR A 48 -5.55 6.60 8.52
CA THR A 48 -5.78 7.07 7.14
C THR A 48 -7.03 7.94 7.06
N GLU A 49 -8.16 7.48 7.62
CA GLU A 49 -9.41 8.25 7.67
C GLU A 49 -9.23 9.58 8.39
N VAL A 50 -8.65 9.55 9.61
CA VAL A 50 -8.39 10.76 10.40
C VAL A 50 -7.53 11.77 9.63
N PHE A 51 -6.49 11.30 8.93
CA PHE A 51 -5.61 12.18 8.17
C PHE A 51 -6.30 12.81 6.96
N PHE A 52 -7.03 12.01 6.17
CA PHE A 52 -7.63 12.50 4.93
C PHE A 52 -8.89 13.34 5.17
N ASP A 53 -9.58 13.14 6.29
CA ASP A 53 -10.69 13.99 6.76
C ASP A 53 -10.22 15.34 7.36
N ALA A 54 -8.93 15.47 7.68
CA ALA A 54 -8.38 16.70 8.26
C ALA A 54 -8.41 17.88 7.27
N ASP A 55 -8.32 19.09 7.83
CA ASP A 55 -8.22 20.31 7.05
C ASP A 55 -7.07 20.25 6.05
N ARG A 56 -7.30 20.83 4.87
CA ARG A 56 -6.31 20.82 3.78
C ARG A 56 -4.95 21.37 4.22
N SER A 57 -4.93 22.38 5.10
CA SER A 57 -3.67 22.96 5.61
C SER A 57 -2.78 21.89 6.23
N ILE A 58 -3.31 21.03 7.09
CA ILE A 58 -2.58 19.93 7.73
C ILE A 58 -1.96 18.99 6.69
N LYS A 59 -2.73 18.67 5.64
CA LYS A 59 -2.25 17.80 4.55
C LYS A 59 -1.17 18.49 3.72
N THR A 60 -1.35 19.77 3.39
CA THR A 60 -0.41 20.53 2.54
C THR A 60 0.87 20.93 3.26
N ASP A 61 0.88 20.99 4.59
CA ASP A 61 2.08 21.29 5.40
C ASP A 61 3.17 20.21 5.24
N ILE A 62 2.77 19.01 4.82
CA ILE A 62 3.66 17.88 4.52
C ILE A 62 3.59 17.47 3.04
N MET A 63 3.27 18.42 2.15
CA MET A 63 3.23 18.15 0.72
C MET A 63 4.62 17.76 0.21
N ARG A 64 4.71 16.66 -0.52
CA ARG A 64 5.97 16.25 -1.15
C ARG A 64 6.42 17.25 -2.22
N ASP A 65 7.71 17.32 -2.47
CA ASP A 65 8.31 18.17 -3.50
C ASP A 65 9.38 17.41 -4.30
N LEU A 66 10.23 18.14 -5.04
CA LEU A 66 11.29 17.54 -5.85
C LEU A 66 12.44 16.96 -5.01
N ASP A 67 12.65 17.49 -3.80
CA ASP A 67 13.75 17.12 -2.92
C ASP A 67 13.32 16.03 -1.92
N ASN A 68 12.05 16.04 -1.50
CA ASN A 68 11.44 15.02 -0.66
C ASN A 68 10.22 14.38 -1.35
N PRO A 69 10.34 13.13 -1.84
CA PRO A 69 9.24 12.44 -2.50
C PRO A 69 8.19 11.88 -1.52
N MET A 70 8.43 11.93 -0.21
CA MET A 70 7.50 11.45 0.82
C MET A 70 6.52 12.56 1.25
N GLY A 71 5.34 12.17 1.73
CA GLY A 71 4.32 13.09 2.21
C GLY A 71 3.05 13.11 1.35
N TYR A 72 2.26 14.17 1.51
CA TYR A 72 0.96 14.33 0.85
C TYR A 72 1.06 14.76 -0.62
N TYR A 73 0.19 14.24 -1.49
CA TYR A 73 0.05 14.74 -2.85
C TYR A 73 -1.35 14.47 -3.45
N ASP A 74 -1.86 15.42 -4.23
CA ASP A 74 -3.19 15.35 -4.87
C ASP A 74 -3.14 15.68 -6.37
N ARG A 75 -1.94 15.66 -6.97
CA ARG A 75 -1.71 16.07 -8.37
C ARG A 75 -0.94 15.06 -9.20
N GLU A 76 -1.00 13.78 -8.84
CA GLU A 76 -0.37 12.72 -9.63
C GLU A 76 -0.94 12.62 -11.03
N LEU A 77 -0.06 12.30 -11.97
CA LEU A 77 -0.40 12.11 -13.37
C LEU A 77 -0.05 10.70 -13.81
N THR A 78 -1.04 9.89 -14.18
CA THR A 78 -0.82 8.64 -14.89
C THR A 78 -1.09 8.86 -16.38
N LYS A 79 -0.08 8.63 -17.23
CA LYS A 79 -0.15 8.87 -18.69
C LYS A 79 -0.61 10.29 -19.05
N ARG A 80 -0.08 11.30 -18.34
CA ARG A 80 -0.44 12.74 -18.46
C ARG A 80 -1.89 13.09 -18.10
N LYS A 81 -2.64 12.16 -17.50
CA LYS A 81 -3.99 12.41 -16.98
C LYS A 81 -3.92 12.45 -15.46
N ARG A 82 -4.61 13.42 -14.85
CA ARG A 82 -4.71 13.51 -13.39
C ARG A 82 -5.44 12.29 -12.83
N ASP A 83 -4.85 11.70 -11.80
CA ASP A 83 -5.51 10.67 -11.02
C ASP A 83 -6.50 11.32 -10.05
N ASN A 84 -7.73 10.83 -10.01
CA ASN A 84 -8.76 11.30 -9.09
C ASN A 84 -8.56 10.65 -7.72
N LYS A 85 -7.43 10.98 -7.08
CA LYS A 85 -7.04 10.49 -5.76
C LYS A 85 -6.15 11.51 -5.06
N GLU A 86 -6.15 11.43 -3.74
CA GLU A 86 -5.08 11.95 -2.91
C GLU A 86 -4.25 10.78 -2.35
N VAL A 87 -2.99 11.05 -2.03
CA VAL A 87 -2.04 10.05 -1.53
C VAL A 87 -1.19 10.63 -0.40
N PHE A 88 -0.73 9.74 0.47
CA PHE A 88 0.29 10.01 1.45
C PHE A 88 1.35 8.90 1.36
N ASP A 89 2.55 9.26 0.97
CA ASP A 89 3.68 8.34 0.84
C ASP A 89 4.53 8.40 2.12
N TYR A 90 4.76 7.24 2.73
CA TYR A 90 5.52 7.11 3.97
C TYR A 90 6.67 6.12 3.80
N LEU A 91 7.87 6.55 4.18
CA LEU A 91 9.02 5.69 4.40
C LEU A 91 9.40 5.77 5.88
N ASP A 92 9.81 4.65 6.46
CA ASP A 92 10.41 4.66 7.79
C ASP A 92 11.68 5.53 7.75
N PRO A 93 11.74 6.65 8.49
CA PRO A 93 12.87 7.57 8.44
C PRO A 93 14.17 6.97 9.03
N THR A 94 14.08 5.80 9.68
CA THR A 94 15.24 5.04 10.17
C THR A 94 15.89 4.17 9.08
N VAL A 95 15.19 3.94 7.97
CA VAL A 95 15.74 3.23 6.81
C VAL A 95 16.55 4.23 5.99
N SER A 96 17.84 3.94 5.83
CA SER A 96 18.71 4.76 4.97
C SER A 96 18.18 4.76 3.54
N ALA A 97 18.20 5.93 2.89
CA ALA A 97 17.90 6.01 1.47
C ALA A 97 18.82 5.05 0.70
N ILE A 98 18.22 4.16 -0.09
CA ILE A 98 18.96 3.33 -1.03
C ILE A 98 19.22 4.23 -2.24
N ASP A 99 20.51 4.53 -2.50
CA ASP A 99 20.99 5.20 -3.71
C ASP A 99 20.72 4.34 -4.96
#